data_AF-A0A7X6TLZ9-F1
#
_entry.id   AF-A0A7X6TLZ9-F1
#
_cell.length_a   1.000
_cell.length_b   1.000
_cell.length_c   1.000
_cell.angle_alpha   90.00
_cell.angle_beta   90.00
_cell.angle_gamma   90.00
#
_symmetry.space_group_name_H-M   'P 1'
#
loop_
_entity.id
_entity.type
_entity.pdbx_description
1 polymer ?
#
loop_
_entity_poly.entity_id
_entity_poly.type
_entity_poly.pdbx_seq_one_letter_code
_entity_poly.pdbx_strand_id
1 'polypeptide(L)'
;MMITGEHTYNIIDDRGCLIDSQRSSSDREAAFKPDSVVHIFLAATDRDLLGKVNKHLRKQGMMGLVDMSGRIQFILDGRRGASFAANKFGAFSKTATLSFQEKIAKGDCAVENCVDTILRGYGFRTRLRGYALLRRMLHLSFADPALLRPATKRLYPLIAEEFRVNLPQIERNIRYLIQSLLADEEAALDQGAPLSGKRFWLSRDDKEGRPTVISTLEKLHNQVVSEYKSRLTKQYKIILEKEKRR
;
A
#
# COMPACT_ATOMS: atom_id res chain seq x y z
N MET A 1 18.37 42.53 17.68
CA MET A 1 18.52 41.46 16.67
C MET A 1 17.23 41.42 15.85
N MET A 2 17.21 42.15 14.74
CA MET A 2 16.17 42.10 13.72
C MET A 2 16.61 41.08 12.67
N ILE A 3 15.74 40.14 12.28
CA ILE A 3 15.57 39.70 10.88
C ILE A 3 14.10 39.27 10.69
N THR A 4 13.42 40.01 9.84
CA THR A 4 12.14 39.76 9.17
C THR A 4 12.31 38.78 8.00
N GLY A 5 11.28 38.01 7.64
CA GLY A 5 11.28 37.26 6.38
C GLY A 5 10.09 36.31 6.21
N GLU A 6 8.90 36.84 5.95
CA GLU A 6 7.79 36.12 5.34
C GLU A 6 7.99 36.06 3.82
N HIS A 7 7.91 34.88 3.22
CA HIS A 7 7.75 34.73 1.78
C HIS A 7 6.30 34.35 1.47
N THR A 8 5.53 35.35 1.08
CA THR A 8 4.21 35.22 0.45
C THR A 8 4.40 35.00 -1.05
N TYR A 9 3.82 33.93 -1.59
CA TYR A 9 3.59 33.82 -3.02
C TYR A 9 2.10 34.04 -3.28
N ASN A 10 1.82 35.17 -3.94
CA ASN A 10 0.54 35.47 -4.57
C ASN A 10 0.32 34.50 -5.74
N ILE A 11 -0.82 33.82 -5.76
CA ILE A 11 -1.42 33.35 -7.00
C ILE A 11 -2.81 33.98 -7.06
N ILE A 12 -2.92 34.98 -7.92
CA ILE A 12 -4.17 35.52 -8.44
C ILE A 12 -4.66 34.53 -9.50
N ASP A 13 -5.94 34.16 -9.46
CA ASP A 13 -6.65 33.93 -10.72
C ASP A 13 -8.08 34.46 -10.62
N ASP A 14 -8.40 35.28 -11.61
CA ASP A 14 -9.65 35.96 -11.88
C ASP A 14 -10.69 34.94 -12.33
N ARG A 15 -11.89 35.00 -11.74
CA ARG A 15 -13.16 34.89 -12.47
C ARG A 15 -14.32 35.21 -11.55
N GLY A 16 -14.90 36.38 -11.79
CA GLY A 16 -16.04 36.90 -11.06
C GLY A 16 -17.31 36.09 -11.24
N CYS A 17 -18.14 36.10 -10.20
CA CYS A 17 -19.58 36.19 -10.37
C CYS A 17 -20.15 36.93 -9.16
N LEU A 18 -20.63 38.15 -9.41
CA LEU A 18 -21.42 38.96 -8.50
C LEU A 18 -22.80 38.32 -8.40
N ILE A 19 -23.25 37.97 -7.18
CA ILE A 19 -24.67 38.09 -6.83
C ILE A 19 -24.71 38.81 -5.49
N ASP A 20 -24.90 40.11 -5.60
CA ASP A 20 -25.29 40.97 -4.49
C ASP A 20 -26.76 40.65 -4.17
N SER A 21 -27.03 40.15 -2.96
CA SER A 21 -28.36 40.27 -2.37
C SER A 21 -28.18 40.72 -0.94
N GLN A 22 -28.39 42.01 -0.75
CA GLN A 22 -28.37 42.65 0.55
C GLN A 22 -29.41 41.99 1.46
N ARG A 23 -28.94 41.44 2.58
CA ARG A 23 -29.76 41.37 3.80
C ARG A 23 -29.32 42.50 4.71
N SER A 24 -30.29 43.37 4.98
CA SER A 24 -30.22 44.53 5.84
C SER A 24 -29.79 44.17 7.26
N SER A 25 -29.03 45.09 7.83
CA SER A 25 -28.54 45.13 9.20
C SER A 25 -29.65 45.06 10.25
N SER A 26 -29.59 44.05 11.12
CA SER A 26 -29.87 44.21 12.56
C SER A 26 -29.17 43.10 13.32
N ASP A 27 -28.41 43.49 14.33
CA ASP A 27 -27.74 42.70 15.37
C ASP A 27 -26.76 41.62 14.88
N ARG A 28 -25.54 42.06 14.56
CA ARG A 28 -24.39 41.15 14.46
C ARG A 28 -24.00 40.68 15.86
N GLU A 29 -24.65 39.62 16.35
CA GLU A 29 -23.95 38.67 17.21
C GLU A 29 -22.61 38.38 16.53
N ALA A 30 -21.50 38.55 17.26
CA ALA A 30 -20.18 38.28 16.74
C ALA A 30 -20.16 36.83 16.27
N ALA A 31 -20.24 36.64 14.95
CA ALA A 31 -20.22 35.32 14.34
C ALA A 31 -18.97 34.62 14.87
N PHE A 32 -19.17 33.52 15.60
CA PHE A 32 -18.09 32.72 16.16
C PHE A 32 -17.16 32.33 15.01
N LYS A 33 -16.03 33.05 14.89
CA LYS A 33 -15.02 32.80 13.88
C LYS A 33 -14.00 31.88 14.53
N PRO A 34 -13.98 30.58 14.21
CA PRO A 34 -12.98 29.69 14.77
C PRO A 34 -11.59 30.17 14.36
N ASP A 35 -10.68 30.27 15.34
CA ASP A 35 -9.29 30.73 15.14
C ASP A 35 -8.51 29.87 14.14
N SER A 36 -8.95 28.63 13.92
CA SER A 36 -8.39 27.73 12.92
C SER A 36 -9.42 26.69 12.47
N VAL A 37 -9.62 26.53 11.16
CA VAL A 37 -10.42 25.45 10.57
C VAL A 37 -9.48 24.52 9.81
N VAL A 38 -9.47 23.23 10.18
CA VAL A 38 -8.69 22.20 9.49
C VAL A 38 -9.64 21.36 8.66
N HIS A 39 -9.53 21.45 7.33
CA HIS A 39 -10.27 20.61 6.40
C HIS A 39 -9.46 19.38 6.04
N ILE A 40 -10.00 18.19 6.30
CA ILE A 40 -9.41 16.91 5.88
C ILE A 40 -10.36 16.24 4.92
N PHE A 41 -9.89 16.04 3.69
CA PHE A 41 -10.64 15.38 2.63
C PHE A 41 -10.22 13.91 2.56
N LEU A 42 -11.18 13.01 2.77
CA LEU A 42 -10.97 11.59 2.56
C LEU A 42 -11.77 11.16 1.32
N ALA A 43 -11.06 10.85 0.24
CA ALA A 43 -11.65 10.31 -0.99
C ALA A 43 -11.30 8.82 -1.09
N ALA A 44 -12.31 7.98 -1.30
CA ALA A 44 -12.12 6.55 -1.53
C ALA A 44 -13.17 6.01 -2.49
N THR A 45 -12.76 5.13 -3.38
CA THR A 45 -13.63 4.44 -4.34
C THR A 45 -14.48 3.35 -3.66
N ASP A 46 -14.01 2.84 -2.52
CA ASP A 46 -14.64 1.77 -1.76
C ASP A 46 -15.62 2.32 -0.69
N ARG A 47 -16.91 2.02 -0.87
CA ARG A 47 -17.98 2.42 0.06
C ARG A 47 -17.86 1.77 1.44
N ASP A 48 -17.35 0.54 1.52
CA ASP A 48 -17.19 -0.17 2.79
C ASP A 48 -16.05 0.43 3.62
N LEU A 49 -14.99 0.89 2.95
CA LEU A 49 -13.91 1.62 3.60
C LEU A 49 -14.42 2.93 4.21
N LEU A 50 -15.19 3.71 3.45
CA LEU A 50 -15.82 4.94 3.94
C LEU A 50 -16.77 4.67 5.10
N GLY A 51 -17.58 3.62 5.02
CA GLY A 51 -18.47 3.19 6.10
C GLY A 51 -17.70 2.85 7.39
N LYS A 52 -16.57 2.14 7.29
CA LYS A 52 -15.72 1.80 8.43
C LYS A 52 -15.07 3.02 9.05
N VAL A 53 -14.55 3.94 8.25
CA VAL A 53 -13.97 5.21 8.73
C VAL A 53 -15.04 6.02 9.45
N ASN A 54 -16.22 6.19 8.85
CA ASN A 54 -17.33 6.94 9.45
C ASN A 54 -17.78 6.31 10.79
N LYS A 55 -17.92 4.98 10.86
CA LYS A 55 -18.23 4.27 12.11
C LYS A 55 -17.17 4.49 13.18
N HIS A 56 -15.89 4.51 12.80
CA HIS A 56 -14.79 4.73 13.72
C HIS A 56 -14.77 6.18 14.23
N LEU A 57 -14.98 7.16 13.35
CA LEU A 57 -15.08 8.58 13.72
C LEU A 57 -16.25 8.84 14.68
N ARG A 58 -17.41 8.23 14.43
CA ARG A 58 -18.58 8.29 15.32
C ARG A 58 -18.30 7.72 16.71
N LYS A 59 -17.59 6.58 16.79
CA LYS A 59 -17.17 6.01 18.08
C LYS A 59 -16.27 6.93 18.89
N GLN A 60 -15.53 7.83 18.23
CA GLN A 60 -14.64 8.81 18.87
C GLN A 60 -15.35 10.13 19.19
N GLY A 61 -16.68 10.20 19.01
CA GLY A 61 -17.49 11.37 19.32
C GLY A 61 -17.43 12.47 18.24
N MET A 62 -17.02 12.14 17.01
CA MET A 62 -17.16 13.03 15.85
C MET A 62 -18.47 12.74 15.12
N MET A 63 -19.27 13.78 14.87
CA MET A 63 -20.53 13.66 14.12
C MET A 63 -20.31 14.07 12.67
N GLY A 64 -20.55 13.15 11.74
CA GLY A 64 -20.54 13.45 10.31
C GLY A 64 -21.89 13.99 9.84
N LEU A 65 -21.91 15.22 9.31
CA LEU A 65 -23.02 15.83 8.57
C LEU A 65 -22.79 15.65 7.08
N VAL A 66 -23.82 15.28 6.34
CA VAL A 66 -23.77 15.22 4.88
C VAL A 66 -24.32 16.53 4.33
N ASP A 67 -23.53 17.24 3.54
CA ASP A 67 -23.95 18.43 2.80
C ASP A 67 -24.72 18.03 1.52
N MET A 68 -25.48 18.95 0.93
CA MET A 68 -26.30 18.73 -0.28
C MET A 68 -25.47 18.31 -1.50
N SER A 69 -24.17 18.61 -1.46
CA SER A 69 -23.16 18.18 -2.43
C SER A 69 -22.67 16.73 -2.24
N GLY A 70 -23.19 16.00 -1.25
CA GLY A 70 -22.75 14.65 -0.89
C GLY A 70 -21.45 14.60 -0.08
N ARG A 71 -20.91 15.75 0.32
CA ARG A 71 -19.69 15.85 1.14
C ARG A 71 -20.02 15.57 2.61
N ILE A 72 -19.16 14.83 3.31
CA ILE A 72 -19.31 14.59 4.75
C ILE A 72 -18.39 15.54 5.53
N GLN A 73 -18.98 16.41 6.35
CA GLN A 73 -18.27 17.28 7.28
C GLN A 73 -18.33 16.69 8.69
N PHE A 74 -17.19 16.53 9.36
CA PHE A 74 -17.16 16.04 10.73
C PHE A 74 -17.08 17.19 11.72
N ILE A 75 -18.03 17.23 12.66
CA ILE A 75 -18.07 18.18 13.77
C ILE A 75 -17.58 17.48 15.03
N LEU A 76 -16.78 18.22 15.82
CA LEU A 76 -16.29 17.81 17.12
C LEU A 76 -16.79 18.79 18.18
N ASP A 77 -17.22 18.28 19.34
CA ASP A 77 -17.72 19.11 20.44
C ASP A 77 -16.61 20.01 21.00
N GLY A 78 -16.74 21.32 20.76
CA GLY A 78 -15.82 22.37 21.19
C GLY A 78 -16.28 23.15 22.41
N ARG A 79 -17.33 22.74 23.12
CA ARG A 79 -17.87 23.49 24.29
C ARG A 79 -16.85 23.74 25.41
N ARG A 80 -15.78 22.93 25.46
CA ARG A 80 -14.67 23.07 26.42
C ARG A 80 -13.50 23.93 25.89
N GLY A 81 -13.70 24.63 24.76
CA GLY A 81 -12.72 25.49 24.12
C GLY A 81 -11.97 24.86 22.94
N ALA A 82 -11.39 25.72 22.10
CA ALA A 82 -10.69 25.32 20.88
C ALA A 82 -9.50 24.39 21.16
N SER A 83 -8.71 24.63 22.22
CA SER A 83 -7.58 23.78 22.59
C SER A 83 -8.00 22.37 22.99
N PHE A 84 -9.16 22.20 23.63
CA PHE A 84 -9.71 20.88 23.95
C PHE A 84 -10.11 20.12 22.69
N ALA A 85 -10.78 20.81 21.75
CA ALA A 85 -11.17 20.24 20.47
C ALA A 85 -9.94 19.82 19.63
N ALA A 86 -8.93 20.68 19.55
CA ALA A 86 -7.68 20.42 18.85
C ALA A 86 -6.91 19.25 19.46
N ASN A 87 -6.80 19.18 20.79
CA ASN A 87 -6.14 18.06 21.47
C ASN A 87 -6.88 16.74 21.28
N LYS A 88 -8.22 16.75 21.31
CA LYS A 88 -9.05 15.56 21.08
C LYS A 88 -8.93 15.06 19.63
N PHE A 89 -8.93 16.00 18.67
CA PHE A 89 -8.66 15.69 17.27
C PHE A 89 -7.23 15.18 17.05
N GLY A 90 -6.23 15.81 17.67
CA GLY A 90 -4.82 15.40 17.60
C GLY A 90 -4.59 14.00 18.16
N ALA A 91 -5.21 13.66 19.30
CA ALA A 91 -5.18 12.33 19.88
C ALA A 91 -5.83 11.29 18.95
N PHE A 92 -6.96 11.63 18.33
CA PHE A 92 -7.59 10.81 17.30
C PHE A 92 -6.67 10.61 16.10
N SER A 93 -6.15 11.70 15.53
CA SER A 93 -5.25 11.67 14.36
C SER A 93 -4.04 10.79 14.64
N LYS A 94 -3.37 10.97 15.78
CA LYS A 94 -2.23 10.15 16.20
C LYS A 94 -2.61 8.66 16.30
N THR A 95 -3.74 8.34 16.92
CA THR A 95 -4.22 6.97 17.05
C THR A 95 -4.58 6.35 15.69
N ALA A 96 -5.26 7.12 14.84
CA ALA A 96 -5.63 6.71 13.49
C ALA A 96 -4.38 6.47 12.62
N THR A 97 -3.42 7.41 12.63
CA THR A 97 -2.14 7.28 11.92
C THR A 97 -1.35 6.07 12.40
N LEU A 98 -1.22 5.85 13.71
CA LEU A 98 -0.53 4.67 14.25
C LEU A 98 -1.22 3.38 13.81
N SER A 99 -2.54 3.29 13.98
CA SER A 99 -3.30 2.10 13.57
C SER A 99 -3.25 1.85 12.06
N PHE A 100 -3.09 2.90 11.26
CA PHE A 100 -2.97 2.83 9.82
C PHE A 100 -1.57 2.38 9.41
N GLN A 101 -0.52 2.96 10.00
CA GLN A 101 0.87 2.55 9.81
C GLN A 101 1.06 1.08 10.20
N GLU A 102 0.50 0.64 11.34
CA GLU A 102 0.52 -0.77 11.75
C GLU A 102 -0.18 -1.68 10.73
N LYS A 103 -1.30 -1.24 10.15
CA LYS A 103 -2.01 -2.02 9.12
C LYS A 103 -1.23 -2.08 7.81
N ILE A 104 -0.59 -0.99 7.40
CA ILE A 104 0.30 -0.96 6.22
C ILE A 104 1.47 -1.91 6.47
N ALA A 105 2.19 -1.75 7.58
CA ALA A 105 3.33 -2.59 7.93
C ALA A 105 2.94 -4.07 8.02
N LYS A 106 1.74 -4.38 8.55
CA LYS A 106 1.19 -5.74 8.57
C LYS A 106 0.87 -6.25 7.17
N GLY A 107 0.38 -5.40 6.28
CA GLY A 107 0.18 -5.69 4.86
C GLY A 107 1.50 -6.01 4.17
N ASP A 108 2.50 -5.15 4.32
CA ASP A 108 3.83 -5.32 3.74
C ASP A 108 4.49 -6.60 4.24
N CYS A 109 4.45 -6.86 5.56
CA CYS A 109 4.94 -8.10 6.14
C CYS A 109 4.18 -9.33 5.62
N ALA A 110 2.88 -9.24 5.39
CA ALA A 110 2.11 -10.34 4.81
C ALA A 110 2.54 -10.63 3.35
N VAL A 111 2.82 -9.60 2.57
CA VAL A 111 3.35 -9.73 1.20
C VAL A 111 4.76 -10.33 1.22
N GLU A 112 5.66 -9.81 2.06
CA GLU A 112 7.01 -10.37 2.23
C GLU A 112 6.97 -11.84 2.59
N ASN A 113 6.11 -12.23 3.53
CA ASN A 113 5.91 -13.63 3.90
C ASN A 113 5.41 -14.48 2.74
N CYS A 114 4.56 -13.95 1.86
CA CYS A 114 4.14 -14.66 0.65
C CYS A 114 5.32 -14.86 -0.30
N VAL A 115 6.09 -13.79 -0.58
CA VAL A 115 7.30 -13.86 -1.40
C VAL A 115 8.27 -14.89 -0.85
N ASP A 116 8.58 -14.85 0.44
CA ASP A 116 9.51 -15.79 1.08
C ASP A 116 8.96 -17.22 1.11
N THR A 117 7.64 -17.41 1.21
CA THR A 117 7.01 -18.74 1.10
C THR A 117 7.18 -19.31 -0.31
N ILE A 118 6.95 -18.50 -1.35
CA ILE A 118 7.08 -18.93 -2.74
C ILE A 118 8.55 -19.23 -3.07
N LEU A 119 9.46 -18.32 -2.76
CA LEU A 119 10.90 -18.50 -3.07
C LEU A 119 11.50 -19.70 -2.32
N ARG A 120 11.15 -19.92 -1.04
CA ARG A 120 11.55 -21.13 -0.31
C ARG A 120 10.91 -22.40 -0.86
N GLY A 121 9.66 -22.33 -1.34
CA GLY A 121 8.99 -23.46 -1.98
C GLY A 121 9.68 -23.96 -3.25
N TYR A 122 10.35 -23.05 -3.98
CA TYR A 122 11.24 -23.38 -5.09
C TYR A 122 12.67 -23.73 -4.65
N GLY A 123 13.07 -23.52 -3.40
CA GLY A 123 14.43 -23.82 -2.96
C GLY A 123 15.52 -22.95 -3.61
N PHE A 124 15.22 -21.69 -3.93
CA PHE A 124 16.25 -20.78 -4.43
C PHE A 124 17.39 -20.58 -3.41
N ARG A 125 18.64 -20.57 -3.88
CA ARG A 125 19.82 -20.37 -3.03
C ARG A 125 19.87 -18.93 -2.49
N THR A 126 19.66 -18.78 -1.18
CA THR A 126 19.57 -17.48 -0.49
C THR A 126 20.88 -16.69 -0.45
N ARG A 127 22.03 -17.38 -0.56
CA ARG A 127 23.36 -16.75 -0.55
C ARG A 127 23.70 -16.01 -1.85
N LEU A 128 22.97 -16.28 -2.94
CA LEU A 128 23.23 -15.67 -4.24
C LEU A 128 22.65 -14.25 -4.30
N ARG A 129 23.40 -13.29 -4.87
CA ARG A 129 22.96 -11.90 -4.99
C ARG A 129 21.66 -11.76 -5.79
N GLY A 130 21.46 -12.63 -6.80
CA GLY A 130 20.21 -12.71 -7.55
C GLY A 130 18.97 -12.95 -6.68
N TYR A 131 19.10 -13.64 -5.54
CA TYR A 131 17.98 -13.91 -4.64
C TYR A 131 17.45 -12.61 -4.02
N ALA A 132 18.35 -11.76 -3.51
CA ALA A 132 17.97 -10.47 -2.93
C ALA A 132 17.30 -9.55 -3.96
N LEU A 133 17.86 -9.51 -5.18
CA LEU A 133 17.29 -8.75 -6.30
C LEU A 133 15.89 -9.25 -6.66
N LEU A 134 15.73 -10.57 -6.85
CA LEU A 134 14.46 -11.19 -7.21
C LEU A 134 13.40 -10.96 -6.12
N ARG A 135 13.76 -11.14 -4.84
CA ARG A 135 12.87 -10.88 -3.70
C ARG A 135 12.37 -9.44 -3.73
N ARG A 136 13.24 -8.46 -3.94
CA ARG A 136 12.85 -7.06 -4.00
C ARG A 136 11.99 -6.75 -5.22
N MET A 137 12.32 -7.30 -6.39
CA MET A 137 11.53 -7.17 -7.61
C MET A 137 10.10 -7.70 -7.45
N LEU A 138 9.94 -8.82 -6.75
CA LEU A 138 8.61 -9.38 -6.46
C LEU A 138 7.82 -8.47 -5.52
N HIS A 139 8.47 -7.86 -4.52
CA HIS A 139 7.81 -6.93 -3.62
C HIS A 139 7.35 -5.64 -4.35
N LEU A 140 8.23 -5.04 -5.16
CA LEU A 140 7.89 -3.84 -5.94
C LEU A 140 6.80 -4.13 -7.00
N SER A 141 6.93 -5.24 -7.73
CA SER A 141 5.92 -5.62 -8.73
C SER A 141 4.59 -6.01 -8.09
N PHE A 142 4.57 -6.51 -6.85
CA PHE A 142 3.31 -6.76 -6.13
C PHE A 142 2.57 -5.46 -5.83
N ALA A 143 3.28 -4.42 -5.40
CA ALA A 143 2.71 -3.11 -5.12
C ALA A 143 2.24 -2.40 -6.40
N ASP A 144 3.04 -2.46 -7.47
CA ASP A 144 2.68 -1.94 -8.80
C ASP A 144 2.94 -3.01 -9.88
N PRO A 145 1.90 -3.78 -10.28
CA PRO A 145 2.01 -4.78 -11.34
C PRO A 145 2.41 -4.21 -12.70
N ALA A 146 2.19 -2.91 -12.95
CA ALA A 146 2.53 -2.29 -14.21
C ALA A 146 4.06 -2.26 -14.42
N LEU A 147 4.86 -2.33 -13.35
CA LEU A 147 6.33 -2.38 -13.43
C LEU A 147 6.86 -3.58 -14.24
N LEU A 148 6.09 -4.67 -14.37
CA LEU A 148 6.51 -5.84 -15.15
C LEU A 148 6.49 -5.61 -16.67
N ARG A 149 5.76 -4.59 -17.15
CA ARG A 149 5.50 -4.37 -18.58
C ARG A 149 5.94 -2.98 -19.05
N PRO A 150 7.14 -2.83 -19.65
CA PRO A 150 8.25 -3.78 -19.72
C PRO A 150 9.19 -3.66 -18.50
N ALA A 151 9.52 -4.80 -17.89
CA ALA A 151 10.35 -4.87 -16.67
C ALA A 151 11.72 -4.20 -16.83
N THR A 152 12.36 -4.32 -17.99
CA THR A 152 13.71 -3.79 -18.26
C THR A 152 13.77 -2.26 -18.24
N LYS A 153 12.68 -1.57 -18.58
CA LYS A 153 12.64 -0.09 -18.59
C LYS A 153 12.06 0.51 -17.33
N ARG A 154 11.29 -0.27 -16.55
CA ARG A 154 10.53 0.24 -15.39
C ARG A 154 11.05 -0.33 -14.08
N LEU A 155 11.07 -1.65 -13.95
CA LEU A 155 11.48 -2.33 -12.72
C LEU A 155 13.00 -2.35 -12.53
N TYR A 156 13.75 -2.60 -13.59
CA TYR A 156 15.20 -2.78 -13.50
C TYR A 156 15.93 -1.49 -13.06
N PRO A 157 15.57 -0.28 -13.57
CA PRO A 157 16.19 0.96 -13.09
C PRO A 157 15.99 1.20 -11.58
N LEU A 158 14.80 0.90 -11.04
CA LEU A 158 14.53 1.03 -9.60
C LEU A 158 15.43 0.12 -8.76
N ILE A 159 15.60 -1.11 -9.21
CA ILE A 159 16.49 -2.09 -8.54
C ILE A 159 17.96 -1.69 -8.69
N ALA A 160 18.35 -1.17 -9.86
CA ALA A 160 19.70 -0.70 -10.13
C ALA A 160 20.11 0.41 -9.18
N GLU A 161 19.22 1.38 -8.98
CA GLU A 161 19.40 2.48 -8.04
C GLU A 161 19.48 1.97 -6.59
N GLU A 162 18.51 1.14 -6.16
CA GLU A 162 18.45 0.64 -4.79
C GLU A 162 19.67 -0.21 -4.40
N PHE A 163 20.12 -1.09 -5.28
CA PHE A 163 21.24 -2.01 -5.00
C PHE A 163 22.60 -1.49 -5.50
N ARG A 164 22.64 -0.31 -6.10
CA ARG A 164 23.83 0.29 -6.73
C ARG A 164 24.51 -0.67 -7.70
N VAL A 165 23.73 -1.24 -8.63
CA VAL A 165 24.17 -2.20 -9.65
C VAL A 165 23.74 -1.75 -11.04
N ASN A 166 24.46 -2.19 -12.07
CA ASN A 166 24.11 -1.89 -13.46
C ASN A 166 23.04 -2.87 -13.99
N LEU A 167 22.24 -2.43 -14.97
CA LEU A 167 21.18 -3.26 -15.58
C LEU A 167 21.68 -4.65 -16.07
N PRO A 168 22.83 -4.77 -16.77
CA PRO A 168 23.36 -6.08 -17.17
C PRO A 168 23.75 -6.97 -15.98
N GLN A 169 24.17 -6.36 -14.87
CA GLN A 169 24.49 -7.12 -13.65
C GLN A 169 23.24 -7.71 -13.04
N ILE A 170 22.11 -6.98 -13.03
CA ILE A 170 20.83 -7.50 -12.54
C ILE A 170 20.44 -8.74 -13.32
N GLU A 171 20.43 -8.64 -14.65
CA GLU A 171 20.07 -9.75 -15.53
C GLU A 171 20.98 -10.97 -15.31
N ARG A 172 22.30 -10.76 -15.29
CA ARG A 172 23.28 -11.82 -15.05
C ARG A 172 23.07 -12.52 -13.71
N ASN A 173 22.85 -11.75 -12.64
CA ASN A 173 22.66 -12.31 -11.30
C ASN A 173 21.37 -13.14 -11.20
N ILE A 174 20.28 -12.66 -11.78
CA ILE A 174 18.99 -13.40 -11.76
C ILE A 174 19.07 -14.63 -12.67
N ARG A 175 19.67 -14.51 -13.85
CA ARG A 175 19.88 -15.65 -14.75
C ARG A 175 20.71 -16.73 -14.07
N TYR A 176 21.81 -16.36 -13.41
CA TYR A 176 22.64 -17.31 -12.66
C TYR A 176 21.89 -17.97 -11.51
N LEU A 177 21.04 -17.23 -10.79
CA LEU A 177 20.16 -17.77 -9.76
C LEU A 177 19.21 -18.84 -10.33
N ILE A 178 18.54 -18.55 -11.45
CA ILE A 178 17.61 -19.46 -12.11
C ILE A 178 18.34 -20.71 -12.62
N GLN A 179 19.50 -20.54 -13.27
CA GLN A 179 20.31 -21.66 -13.76
C GLN A 179 20.78 -22.56 -12.62
N SER A 180 21.21 -21.98 -11.50
CA SER A 180 21.62 -22.75 -10.31
C SER A 180 20.45 -23.56 -9.76
N LEU A 181 19.24 -22.98 -9.71
CA LEU A 181 18.04 -23.68 -9.30
C LEU A 181 17.71 -24.85 -10.24
N LEU A 182 17.78 -24.66 -11.56
CA LEU A 182 17.47 -25.71 -12.52
C LEU A 182 18.47 -26.87 -12.44
N ALA A 183 19.76 -26.58 -12.24
CA ALA A 183 20.78 -27.61 -12.03
C ALA A 183 20.52 -28.42 -10.75
N ASP A 184 20.08 -27.75 -9.67
CA ASP A 184 19.69 -28.43 -8.43
C ASP A 184 18.44 -29.31 -8.62
N GLU A 185 17.47 -28.87 -9.44
CA GLU A 185 16.29 -29.66 -9.79
C GLU A 185 16.64 -30.88 -10.65
N GLU A 186 17.50 -30.71 -11.64
CA GLU A 186 17.98 -31.80 -12.51
C GLU A 186 18.72 -32.87 -11.69
N ALA A 187 19.66 -32.45 -10.83
CA ALA A 187 20.38 -33.36 -9.94
C ALA A 187 19.43 -34.11 -8.98
N ALA A 188 18.38 -33.46 -8.49
CA ALA A 188 17.38 -34.11 -7.63
C ALA A 188 16.55 -35.15 -8.40
N LEU A 189 16.24 -34.89 -9.68
CA LEU A 189 15.53 -35.84 -10.54
C LEU A 189 16.41 -37.06 -10.86
N ASP A 190 17.69 -36.85 -11.13
CA ASP A 190 18.65 -37.93 -11.40
C ASP A 190 18.85 -38.84 -10.18
N GLN A 191 18.79 -38.28 -8.97
CA GLN A 191 18.89 -39.02 -7.71
C GLN A 191 17.58 -39.73 -7.31
N GLY A 192 16.53 -39.65 -8.14
CA GLY A 192 15.23 -40.28 -7.86
C GLY A 192 14.48 -39.65 -6.69
N ALA A 193 14.74 -38.36 -6.38
CA ALA A 193 14.11 -37.71 -5.25
C ALA A 193 12.57 -37.73 -5.36
N PRO A 194 11.85 -38.08 -4.28
CA PRO A 194 10.40 -38.10 -4.31
C PRO A 194 9.87 -36.68 -4.55
N LEU A 195 9.00 -36.56 -5.55
CA LEU A 195 8.35 -35.32 -6.00
C LEU A 195 7.68 -34.52 -4.87
N SER A 196 7.35 -35.19 -3.75
CA SER A 196 6.75 -34.60 -2.56
C SER A 196 7.70 -33.71 -1.73
N GLY A 197 9.01 -33.81 -1.91
CA GLY A 197 9.98 -33.07 -1.09
C GLY A 197 10.02 -31.56 -1.36
N LYS A 198 9.54 -31.14 -2.53
CA LYS A 198 9.61 -29.74 -2.99
C LYS A 198 8.23 -29.25 -3.44
N ARG A 199 7.82 -28.07 -2.97
CA ARG A 199 6.47 -27.53 -3.21
C ARG A 199 6.28 -27.08 -4.67
N PHE A 200 7.33 -26.56 -5.31
CA PHE A 200 7.28 -26.05 -6.67
C PHE A 200 8.50 -26.47 -7.49
N TRP A 201 8.31 -26.70 -8.79
CA TRP A 201 9.34 -27.18 -9.72
C TRP A 201 9.41 -26.27 -10.94
N LEU A 202 10.50 -25.52 -11.11
CA LEU A 202 10.58 -24.56 -12.20
C LEU A 202 10.73 -25.25 -13.56
N SER A 203 11.53 -26.32 -13.61
CA SER A 203 11.80 -27.17 -14.79
C SER A 203 10.58 -27.85 -15.38
N ARG A 204 9.57 -28.19 -14.57
CA ARG A 204 8.36 -28.92 -15.02
C ARG A 204 7.17 -28.04 -15.34
N ASP A 205 7.13 -26.87 -14.71
CA ASP A 205 6.01 -25.96 -14.86
C ASP A 205 6.08 -25.14 -16.16
N ASP A 206 7.26 -25.00 -16.77
CA ASP A 206 7.43 -24.18 -17.98
C ASP A 206 7.12 -25.00 -19.25
N LYS A 207 6.07 -24.59 -19.98
CA LYS A 207 5.61 -25.27 -21.19
C LYS A 207 6.37 -24.81 -22.45
N GLU A 208 7.10 -23.69 -22.38
CA GLU A 208 7.61 -22.95 -23.54
C GLU A 208 9.13 -23.09 -23.77
N GLY A 209 9.81 -23.96 -23.02
CA GLY A 209 11.25 -24.20 -23.14
C GLY A 209 12.04 -23.76 -21.92
N ARG A 210 13.31 -23.35 -22.09
CA ARG A 210 14.15 -22.92 -20.96
C ARG A 210 13.61 -21.59 -20.40
N PRO A 211 13.33 -21.50 -19.09
CA PRO A 211 12.71 -20.32 -18.49
C PRO A 211 13.61 -19.10 -18.64
N THR A 212 13.05 -18.01 -19.18
CA THR A 212 13.72 -16.72 -19.23
C THR A 212 13.62 -16.01 -17.88
N VAL A 213 14.46 -14.99 -17.66
CA VAL A 213 14.38 -14.17 -16.45
C VAL A 213 13.00 -13.51 -16.32
N ILE A 214 12.47 -12.98 -17.42
CA ILE A 214 11.18 -12.26 -17.42
C ILE A 214 10.02 -13.24 -17.21
N SER A 215 9.96 -14.35 -17.95
CA SER A 215 8.88 -15.33 -17.79
C SER A 215 8.86 -15.92 -16.37
N THR A 216 10.04 -16.18 -15.79
CA THR A 216 10.16 -16.61 -14.39
C THR A 216 9.65 -15.55 -13.42
N LEU A 217 10.04 -14.28 -13.62
CA LEU A 217 9.61 -13.19 -12.77
C LEU A 217 8.08 -13.00 -12.80
N GLU A 218 7.48 -13.00 -13.99
CA GLU A 218 6.02 -12.88 -14.16
C GLU A 218 5.28 -14.06 -13.52
N LYS A 219 5.79 -15.27 -13.70
CA LYS A 219 5.24 -16.47 -13.07
C LYS A 219 5.27 -16.38 -11.55
N LEU A 220 6.43 -16.03 -10.98
CA LEU A 220 6.57 -15.88 -9.53
C LEU A 220 5.67 -14.77 -9.00
N HIS A 221 5.57 -13.64 -9.71
CA HIS A 221 4.65 -12.56 -9.35
C HIS A 221 3.19 -13.06 -9.28
N ASN A 222 2.73 -13.75 -10.33
CA ASN A 222 1.37 -14.29 -10.37
C ASN A 222 1.09 -15.28 -9.23
N GLN A 223 2.08 -16.11 -8.88
CA GLN A 223 1.98 -17.02 -7.76
C GLN A 223 1.92 -16.31 -6.40
N VAL A 224 2.73 -15.26 -6.20
CA VAL A 224 2.67 -14.44 -4.98
C VAL A 224 1.29 -13.78 -4.85
N VAL A 225 0.77 -13.20 -5.94
CA VAL A 225 -0.58 -12.61 -5.96
C VAL A 225 -1.65 -13.66 -5.63
N SER A 226 -1.55 -14.87 -6.19
CA SER A 226 -2.49 -15.96 -5.92
C SER A 226 -2.43 -16.43 -4.46
N GLU A 227 -1.23 -16.64 -3.91
CA GLU A 227 -1.02 -17.05 -2.52
C GLU A 227 -1.54 -15.99 -1.55
N TYR A 228 -1.28 -14.71 -1.82
CA TYR A 228 -1.79 -13.60 -1.02
C TYR A 228 -3.32 -13.54 -1.02
N LYS A 229 -3.96 -13.63 -2.20
CA LYS A 229 -5.42 -13.69 -2.33
C LYS A 229 -6.01 -14.88 -1.58
N SER A 230 -5.38 -16.06 -1.68
CA SER A 230 -5.80 -17.26 -0.97
C SER A 230 -5.77 -17.06 0.56
N ARG A 231 -4.70 -16.45 1.08
CA ARG A 231 -4.57 -16.13 2.51
C ARG A 231 -5.63 -15.13 2.97
N LEU A 232 -5.89 -14.07 2.19
CA LEU A 232 -6.94 -13.11 2.50
C LEU A 232 -8.32 -13.77 2.57
N THR A 233 -8.66 -14.61 1.58
CA THR A 233 -9.95 -15.34 1.56
C THR A 233 -10.09 -16.25 2.78
N LYS A 234 -9.03 -16.95 3.18
CA LYS A 234 -9.03 -17.79 4.39
C LYS A 234 -9.25 -16.96 5.66
N GLN A 235 -8.54 -15.83 5.80
CA GLN A 235 -8.70 -14.92 6.94
C GLN A 235 -10.13 -14.37 7.02
N TYR A 236 -10.71 -13.97 5.89
CA TYR A 236 -12.07 -13.47 5.83
C TYR A 236 -13.11 -14.52 6.24
N LYS A 237 -12.96 -15.77 5.78
CA LYS A 237 -13.82 -16.89 6.20
C LYS A 237 -13.76 -17.10 7.72
N ILE A 238 -12.56 -17.10 8.31
CA ILE A 238 -12.38 -17.24 9.75
C ILE A 238 -13.07 -16.11 10.54
N ILE A 239 -12.98 -14.87 10.04
CA ILE A 239 -13.63 -13.71 10.68
C ILE A 239 -15.15 -13.87 10.63
N LEU A 240 -15.72 -14.20 9.47
CA LEU A 240 -17.17 -14.43 9.32
C LEU A 240 -17.68 -15.56 10.22
N GLU A 241 -16.93 -16.65 10.34
CA GLU A 241 -17.29 -17.75 11.25
C GLU A 241 -17.26 -17.33 12.72
N LYS A 242 -16.34 -16.46 13.12
CA LYS A 242 -16.29 -15.90 14.47
C LYS A 242 -17.44 -14.95 14.76
N GLU A 243 -17.86 -14.15 13.77
CA GLU A 243 -18.99 -13.24 13.92
C GLU A 243 -20.33 -13.98 13.99
N LYS A 244 -20.50 -15.10 13.26
CA LYS A 244 -21.72 -15.93 13.36
C LYS A 244 -21.88 -16.70 14.68
N ARG A 245 -20.79 -16.87 15.44
CA ARG A 245 -20.79 -17.55 16.75
C ARG A 245 -21.00 -16.60 17.93
N ARG A 246 -21.10 -15.30 17.69
CA ARG A 246 -21.41 -14.26 18.68
C ARG A 246 -22.85 -13.81 18.51
#